data_AF-A0A7X9CSM3-F1
#
_entry.id   AF-A0A7X9CSM3-F1
#
_cell.length_a   1.000
_cell.length_b   1.000
_cell.length_c   1.000
_cell.angle_alpha   90.00
_cell.angle_beta   90.00
_cell.angle_gamma   90.00
#
_symmetry.space_group_name_H-M   'P 1'
#
loop_
_entity.id
_entity.type
_entity.pdbx_description
1 polymer ?
#
loop_
_entity_poly.entity_id
_entity_poly.type
_entity_poly.pdbx_seq_one_letter_code
_entity_poly.pdbx_strand_id
1 'polypeptide(L)'
;MGDYKFFKKTYMALIMTFLMVISIIGCSVSEVASMKATEDKDDLAIHYIDVGQGDATLIKCKDEVMVIDGGDASSSSKFVSYLKKQGVDKIDYMVATHPHADHISGLVGALNTFEVSNILRGSDKSNSKVYQSMDKLIKEKNVKDIVPAVGDSFYLGDAKCTVVGPTAYNFDTNNNSISIRIEHGMNSFLFTGDAEKISESAMMYTGEELRSDVFQAGHHGSGTSNSEEFLKEVNPKYVVISCGENNKYGHPNYETMETLKKMNVKLYRTDEQGNIVAKSDGHNIEFNVNSSKNFKPGVQVIEEKNSKPITKEDRDKAIKELEKNESKNNEVKENYILNTNSKTFHKNDCSVAKKISEDNRQEVNKTKGELLKEGYKSCGVCKP
;
A
#
# COMPACT_ATOMS: atom_id res chain seq x y z
N MET A 1 -6.41 3.35 -83.31
CA MET A 1 -6.35 4.63 -82.55
C MET A 1 -7.57 4.87 -81.65
N GLY A 2 -8.66 4.09 -81.78
CA GLY A 2 -9.87 4.20 -80.94
C GLY A 2 -9.72 3.59 -79.54
N ASP A 3 -9.07 2.42 -79.43
CA ASP A 3 -9.03 1.67 -78.15
C ASP A 3 -8.18 2.34 -77.06
N TYR A 4 -7.11 3.02 -77.44
CA TYR A 4 -6.26 3.76 -76.48
C TYR A 4 -7.01 4.94 -75.84
N LYS A 5 -7.90 5.60 -76.58
CA LYS A 5 -8.73 6.69 -76.03
C LYS A 5 -9.78 6.16 -75.06
N PHE A 6 -10.32 4.97 -75.30
CA PHE A 6 -11.28 4.33 -74.41
C PHE A 6 -10.62 3.96 -73.07
N PHE A 7 -9.49 3.26 -73.11
CA PHE A 7 -8.74 2.88 -71.90
C PHE A 7 -8.31 4.08 -71.06
N LYS A 8 -7.85 5.16 -71.69
CA LYS A 8 -7.44 6.38 -70.98
C LYS A 8 -8.61 7.07 -70.28
N LYS A 9 -9.82 7.01 -70.86
CA LYS A 9 -11.04 7.61 -70.28
C LYS A 9 -11.55 6.80 -69.10
N THR A 10 -11.52 5.46 -69.20
CA THR A 10 -11.92 4.55 -68.11
C THR A 10 -10.93 4.60 -66.95
N TYR A 11 -9.62 4.68 -67.24
CA TYR A 11 -8.58 4.78 -66.21
C TYR A 11 -8.62 6.12 -65.45
N MET A 12 -8.87 7.23 -66.16
CA MET A 12 -9.08 8.54 -65.54
C MET A 12 -10.34 8.57 -64.67
N ALA A 13 -11.42 7.90 -65.08
CA ALA A 13 -12.64 7.79 -64.26
C ALA A 13 -12.37 7.01 -62.96
N LEU A 14 -11.62 5.91 -63.02
CA LEU A 14 -11.25 5.13 -61.82
C LEU A 14 -10.38 5.94 -60.83
N ILE A 15 -9.42 6.72 -61.34
CA ILE A 15 -8.59 7.60 -60.50
C ILE A 15 -9.44 8.70 -59.84
N MET A 16 -10.33 9.34 -60.59
CA MET A 16 -11.25 10.35 -60.03
C MET A 16 -12.16 9.77 -58.95
N THR A 17 -12.65 8.55 -59.15
CA THR A 17 -13.53 7.87 -58.18
C THR A 17 -12.75 7.51 -56.90
N PHE A 18 -11.50 7.03 -57.05
CA PHE A 18 -10.62 6.71 -55.92
C PHE A 18 -10.22 7.96 -55.13
N LEU A 19 -9.94 9.08 -55.80
CA LEU A 19 -9.64 10.37 -55.15
C LEU A 19 -10.85 10.96 -54.41
N MET A 20 -12.07 10.80 -54.95
CA MET A 20 -13.30 11.19 -54.24
C MET A 20 -13.52 10.38 -52.96
N VAL A 21 -13.28 9.05 -52.99
CA VAL A 21 -13.41 8.19 -51.80
C VAL A 21 -12.40 8.60 -50.72
N ILE A 22 -11.16 8.92 -51.08
CA ILE A 22 -10.14 9.41 -50.13
C ILE A 22 -10.55 10.76 -49.52
N SER A 23 -11.14 11.67 -50.30
CA SER A 23 -11.63 12.96 -49.79
C SER A 23 -12.79 12.81 -48.80
N ILE A 24 -13.67 11.83 -48.99
CA ILE A 24 -14.80 11.58 -48.09
C ILE A 24 -14.30 10.97 -46.76
N ILE A 25 -13.33 10.05 -46.82
CA ILE A 25 -12.72 9.45 -45.61
C ILE A 25 -11.91 10.51 -44.85
N GLY A 26 -11.17 11.38 -45.55
CA GLY A 26 -10.35 12.44 -44.96
C GLY A 26 -11.18 13.47 -44.18
N CYS A 27 -12.35 13.87 -44.71
CA CYS A 27 -13.23 14.83 -44.03
C CYS A 27 -13.87 14.27 -42.76
N SER A 28 -14.18 12.96 -42.72
CA SER A 28 -14.74 12.32 -41.52
C SER A 28 -13.74 12.13 -40.38
N VAL A 29 -12.42 12.19 -40.63
CA VAL A 29 -11.40 12.04 -39.59
C VAL A 29 -11.12 13.37 -38.87
N SER A 30 -11.31 14.50 -39.57
CA SER A 30 -11.08 15.84 -39.01
C SER A 30 -12.18 16.35 -38.08
N GLU A 31 -13.41 15.84 -38.17
CA GLU A 31 -14.52 16.24 -37.26
C GLU A 31 -14.54 15.47 -35.93
N VAL A 32 -13.81 14.35 -35.82
CA VAL A 32 -13.70 13.57 -34.56
C VAL A 32 -12.64 14.16 -33.62
N ALA A 33 -11.81 15.11 -34.09
CA ALA A 33 -10.72 15.72 -33.31
C ALA A 33 -11.15 16.96 -32.51
N SER A 34 -12.45 17.19 -32.30
CA SER A 34 -12.95 18.27 -31.45
C SER A 34 -14.13 17.84 -30.58
N MET A 35 -13.99 16.71 -29.89
CA MET A 35 -14.70 16.55 -28.62
C MET A 35 -13.89 17.27 -27.56
N LYS A 36 -14.37 18.46 -27.16
CA LYS A 36 -14.07 18.98 -25.82
C LYS A 36 -14.30 17.82 -24.85
N ALA A 37 -13.28 17.44 -24.08
CA ALA A 37 -13.43 16.58 -22.93
C ALA A 37 -14.48 17.20 -22.01
N THR A 38 -15.72 16.76 -22.17
CA THR A 38 -16.67 16.75 -21.08
C THR A 38 -16.00 15.93 -19.99
N GLU A 39 -15.83 16.47 -18.80
CA GLU A 39 -15.56 15.62 -17.64
C GLU A 39 -16.67 14.57 -17.66
N ASP A 40 -16.34 13.34 -18.04
CA ASP A 40 -17.30 12.26 -18.02
C ASP A 40 -17.67 12.10 -16.55
N LYS A 41 -18.87 12.56 -16.24
CA LYS A 41 -19.51 12.37 -14.93
C LYS A 41 -19.66 10.89 -14.59
N ASP A 42 -19.28 10.01 -15.52
CA ASP A 42 -19.37 8.58 -15.39
C ASP A 42 -18.11 7.91 -14.81
N ASP A 43 -17.01 8.64 -14.61
CA ASP A 43 -15.74 8.05 -14.16
C ASP A 43 -15.64 7.92 -12.62
N LEU A 44 -15.11 6.78 -12.16
CA LEU A 44 -14.60 6.61 -10.80
C LEU A 44 -13.20 7.24 -10.72
N ALA A 45 -13.00 8.17 -9.79
CA ALA A 45 -11.70 8.77 -9.51
C ALA A 45 -11.26 8.49 -8.06
N ILE A 46 -10.08 7.90 -7.91
CA ILE A 46 -9.44 7.60 -6.62
C ILE A 46 -8.21 8.47 -6.47
N HIS A 47 -8.24 9.33 -5.46
CA HIS A 47 -7.18 10.27 -5.11
C HIS A 47 -6.47 9.75 -3.87
N TYR A 48 -5.25 9.26 -4.04
CA TYR A 48 -4.32 8.95 -2.97
C TYR A 48 -3.59 10.24 -2.61
N ILE A 49 -3.99 10.83 -1.49
CA ILE A 49 -3.55 12.17 -1.09
C ILE A 49 -2.24 12.04 -0.33
N ASP A 50 -1.20 12.72 -0.81
CA ASP A 50 0.04 12.85 -0.06
C ASP A 50 -0.23 13.65 1.21
N VAL A 51 -0.27 12.97 2.35
CA VAL A 51 -0.41 13.55 3.69
C VAL A 51 0.87 13.38 4.50
N GLY A 52 2.00 13.07 3.85
CA GLY A 52 3.18 12.57 4.52
C GLY A 52 2.97 11.13 4.97
N GLN A 53 3.33 10.84 6.22
CA GLN A 53 3.14 9.49 6.78
C GLN A 53 1.69 9.32 7.24
N GLY A 54 0.98 8.37 6.63
CA GLY A 54 -0.43 8.08 6.90
C GLY A 54 -1.19 7.76 5.60
N ASP A 55 -2.42 7.30 5.75
CA ASP A 55 -3.33 7.04 4.63
C ASP A 55 -4.43 8.10 4.57
N ALA A 56 -4.68 8.62 3.38
CA ALA A 56 -5.76 9.57 3.12
C ALA A 56 -6.23 9.42 1.67
N THR A 57 -7.42 8.90 1.48
CA THR A 57 -7.95 8.60 0.15
C THR A 57 -9.31 9.28 -0.05
N LEU A 58 -9.44 10.02 -1.15
CA LEU A 58 -10.72 10.54 -1.63
C LEU A 58 -11.16 9.74 -2.85
N ILE A 59 -12.40 9.27 -2.85
CA ILE A 59 -12.99 8.51 -3.94
C ILE A 59 -14.26 9.24 -4.39
N LYS A 60 -14.34 9.55 -5.68
CA LYS A 60 -15.49 10.18 -6.30
C LYS A 60 -16.04 9.26 -7.38
N CYS A 61 -17.34 9.02 -7.38
CA CYS A 61 -18.01 8.26 -8.41
C CYS A 61 -19.38 8.89 -8.67
N LYS A 62 -19.63 9.35 -9.90
CA LYS A 62 -20.76 10.22 -10.22
C LYS A 62 -20.79 11.44 -9.28
N ASP A 63 -21.94 11.69 -8.64
CA ASP A 63 -22.15 12.77 -7.68
C ASP A 63 -21.88 12.34 -6.22
N GLU A 64 -21.41 11.10 -5.99
CA GLU A 64 -21.16 10.58 -4.64
C GLU A 64 -19.68 10.60 -4.25
N VAL A 65 -19.43 10.82 -2.95
CA VAL A 65 -18.09 10.96 -2.38
C VAL A 65 -17.89 9.98 -1.23
N MET A 66 -16.79 9.25 -1.30
CA MET A 66 -16.26 8.46 -0.19
C MET A 66 -14.89 8.96 0.21
N VAL A 67 -14.57 8.92 1.50
CA VAL A 67 -13.20 9.04 1.99
C VAL A 67 -12.81 7.81 2.79
N ILE A 68 -11.58 7.35 2.62
CA ILE A 68 -10.98 6.27 3.43
C ILE A 68 -9.76 6.88 4.10
N ASP A 69 -9.83 6.98 5.43
CA ASP A 69 -8.85 7.66 6.28
C ASP A 69 -8.57 9.12 5.84
N GLY A 70 -7.76 9.84 6.63
CA GLY A 70 -7.51 11.27 6.42
C GLY A 70 -6.12 11.74 6.85
N GLY A 71 -5.21 10.83 7.16
CA GLY A 71 -3.88 11.18 7.65
C GLY A 71 -3.86 11.63 9.10
N ASP A 72 -2.68 12.09 9.50
CA ASP A 72 -2.36 12.53 10.86
C ASP A 72 -2.87 13.95 11.19
N ALA A 73 -2.63 14.37 12.43
CA ALA A 73 -3.05 15.69 12.89
C ALA A 73 -2.33 16.83 12.15
N SER A 74 -1.08 16.64 11.74
CA SER A 74 -0.29 17.67 11.06
C SER A 74 -0.76 17.91 9.62
N SER A 75 -1.32 16.88 8.99
CA SER A 75 -1.84 16.90 7.63
C SER A 75 -3.35 17.13 7.52
N SER A 76 -4.09 17.11 8.65
CA SER A 76 -5.56 17.31 8.69
C SER A 76 -6.04 18.54 7.89
N SER A 77 -5.38 19.70 8.04
CA SER A 77 -5.70 20.90 7.26
C SER A 77 -5.41 20.75 5.77
N LYS A 78 -4.34 20.02 5.39
CA LYS A 78 -4.00 19.71 3.98
C LYS A 78 -5.08 18.83 3.37
N PHE A 79 -5.49 17.77 4.09
CA PHE A 79 -6.56 16.86 3.67
C PHE A 79 -7.88 17.61 3.44
N VAL A 80 -8.37 18.37 4.43
CA VAL A 80 -9.61 19.16 4.29
C VAL A 80 -9.53 20.18 3.15
N SER A 81 -8.39 20.86 3.00
CA SER A 81 -8.19 21.82 1.90
C SER A 81 -8.18 21.14 0.53
N TYR A 82 -7.64 19.92 0.44
CA TYR A 82 -7.68 19.13 -0.77
C TYR A 82 -9.12 18.75 -1.14
N LEU A 83 -9.91 18.26 -0.18
CA LEU A 83 -11.33 17.94 -0.40
C LEU A 83 -12.11 19.15 -0.93
N LYS A 84 -11.93 20.34 -0.32
CA LYS A 84 -12.54 21.59 -0.81
C LYS A 84 -12.12 21.91 -2.25
N LYS A 85 -10.83 21.74 -2.57
CA LYS A 85 -10.30 21.99 -3.92
C LYS A 85 -10.89 21.01 -4.95
N GLN A 86 -11.24 19.80 -4.54
CA GLN A 86 -11.91 18.81 -5.40
C GLN A 86 -13.44 19.02 -5.49
N GLY A 87 -13.96 20.11 -4.92
CA GLY A 87 -15.40 20.43 -4.95
C GLY A 87 -16.25 19.48 -4.12
N VAL A 88 -15.70 18.94 -3.03
CA VAL A 88 -16.48 18.11 -2.10
C VAL A 88 -17.38 19.01 -1.27
N ASP A 89 -18.69 18.83 -1.40
CA ASP A 89 -19.70 19.50 -0.57
C ASP A 89 -20.24 18.59 0.54
N LYS A 90 -20.37 17.29 0.21
CA LYS A 90 -20.91 16.23 1.06
C LYS A 90 -20.04 14.98 0.95
N ILE A 91 -19.96 14.21 2.02
CA ILE A 91 -19.32 12.90 2.08
C ILE A 91 -20.41 11.87 2.35
N ASP A 92 -20.71 11.03 1.37
CA ASP A 92 -21.73 9.99 1.49
C ASP A 92 -21.25 8.85 2.39
N TYR A 93 -19.98 8.47 2.25
CA TYR A 93 -19.33 7.43 3.05
C TYR A 93 -17.98 7.90 3.60
N MET A 94 -17.85 7.89 4.91
CA MET A 94 -16.56 8.07 5.59
C MET A 94 -16.13 6.75 6.17
N VAL A 95 -14.96 6.24 5.79
CA VAL A 95 -14.41 4.99 6.32
C VAL A 95 -13.21 5.33 7.19
N ALA A 96 -13.31 5.03 8.48
CA ALA A 96 -12.18 5.07 9.41
C ALA A 96 -11.70 3.63 9.60
N THR A 97 -10.60 3.27 8.95
CA THR A 97 -10.15 1.86 8.88
C THR A 97 -9.91 1.30 10.28
N HIS A 98 -9.18 2.04 11.12
CA HIS A 98 -8.88 1.70 12.50
C HIS A 98 -8.59 3.00 13.32
N PRO A 99 -8.55 2.95 14.67
CA PRO A 99 -8.59 4.17 15.49
C PRO A 99 -7.25 4.92 15.66
N HIS A 100 -6.22 4.61 14.87
CA HIS A 100 -4.91 5.28 14.98
C HIS A 100 -4.93 6.71 14.44
N ALA A 101 -4.11 7.56 15.05
CA ALA A 101 -4.16 9.00 14.85
C ALA A 101 -3.73 9.44 13.44
N ASP A 102 -2.81 8.72 12.81
CA ASP A 102 -2.35 8.87 11.43
C ASP A 102 -3.37 8.42 10.37
N HIS A 103 -4.55 7.97 10.80
CA HIS A 103 -5.68 7.64 9.95
C HIS A 103 -6.88 8.55 10.24
N ILE A 104 -7.25 8.73 11.50
CA ILE A 104 -8.53 9.37 11.85
C ILE A 104 -8.46 10.89 12.10
N SER A 105 -7.26 11.49 12.19
CA SER A 105 -7.14 12.91 12.53
C SER A 105 -7.65 13.83 11.42
N GLY A 106 -7.38 13.50 10.15
CA GLY A 106 -8.00 14.22 9.03
C GLY A 106 -9.50 14.03 8.94
N LEU A 107 -10.00 12.83 9.28
CA LEU A 107 -11.44 12.55 9.30
C LEU A 107 -12.20 13.39 10.32
N VAL A 108 -11.60 13.65 11.50
CA VAL A 108 -12.16 14.60 12.48
C VAL A 108 -12.26 16.02 11.90
N GLY A 109 -11.24 16.45 11.15
CA GLY A 109 -11.28 17.73 10.43
C GLY A 109 -12.37 17.78 9.37
N ALA A 110 -12.54 16.68 8.62
CA ALA A 110 -13.58 16.53 7.61
C ALA A 110 -14.99 16.51 8.22
N LEU A 111 -15.22 15.75 9.30
CA LEU A 111 -16.49 15.73 10.04
C LEU A 111 -16.93 17.12 10.53
N ASN A 112 -15.97 17.96 10.94
CA ASN A 112 -16.27 19.33 11.33
C ASN A 112 -16.69 20.21 10.13
N THR A 113 -16.14 19.93 8.96
CA THR A 113 -16.22 20.82 7.78
C THR A 113 -17.36 20.47 6.83
N PHE A 114 -17.59 19.18 6.59
CA PHE A 114 -18.51 18.67 5.58
C PHE A 114 -19.72 18.00 6.24
N GLU A 115 -20.82 17.91 5.50
CA GLU A 115 -21.90 16.99 5.83
C GLU A 115 -21.43 15.56 5.57
N VAL A 116 -21.64 14.65 6.52
CA VAL A 116 -21.30 13.23 6.41
C VAL A 116 -22.55 12.40 6.63
N SER A 117 -22.94 11.58 5.66
CA SER A 117 -24.14 10.74 5.77
C SER A 117 -23.89 9.48 6.58
N ASN A 118 -22.88 8.70 6.20
CA ASN A 118 -22.53 7.43 6.82
C ASN A 118 -21.08 7.45 7.26
N ILE A 119 -20.81 6.91 8.44
CA ILE A 119 -19.45 6.55 8.85
C ILE A 119 -19.37 5.06 9.09
N LEU A 120 -18.41 4.41 8.43
CA LEU A 120 -18.05 3.01 8.63
C LEU A 120 -16.79 2.99 9.50
N ARG A 121 -16.88 2.37 10.67
CA ARG A 121 -15.74 2.22 11.59
C ARG A 121 -15.88 0.98 12.44
N GLY A 122 -14.75 0.43 12.87
CA GLY A 122 -14.72 -0.75 13.70
C GLY A 122 -15.37 -0.55 15.09
N SER A 123 -15.64 -1.66 15.77
CA SER A 123 -16.13 -1.64 17.17
C SER A 123 -15.05 -1.23 18.18
N ASP A 124 -13.79 -1.17 17.76
CA ASP A 124 -12.67 -0.80 18.61
C ASP A 124 -12.84 0.57 19.23
N LYS A 125 -12.36 0.67 20.47
CA LYS A 125 -12.33 1.91 21.23
C LYS A 125 -10.89 2.30 21.50
N SER A 126 -10.62 3.60 21.42
CA SER A 126 -9.34 4.17 21.81
C SER A 126 -9.57 5.28 22.85
N ASN A 127 -8.66 5.36 23.82
CA ASN A 127 -8.65 6.45 24.80
C ASN A 127 -7.96 7.71 24.26
N SER A 128 -7.56 7.72 22.99
CA SER A 128 -6.95 8.89 22.37
C SER A 128 -7.94 10.05 22.30
N LYS A 129 -7.43 11.28 22.45
CA LYS A 129 -8.26 12.50 22.35
C LYS A 129 -8.91 12.65 20.97
N VAL A 130 -8.22 12.20 19.92
CA VAL A 130 -8.74 12.27 18.55
C VAL A 130 -9.92 11.30 18.37
N TYR A 131 -9.81 10.07 18.88
CA TYR A 131 -10.91 9.11 18.84
C TYR A 131 -12.14 9.61 19.63
N GLN A 132 -11.92 10.15 20.84
CA GLN A 132 -13.00 10.77 21.63
C GLN A 132 -13.66 11.96 20.91
N SER A 133 -12.88 12.75 20.17
CA SER A 133 -13.39 13.86 19.38
C SER A 133 -14.25 13.38 18.20
N MET A 134 -13.83 12.31 17.53
CA MET A 134 -14.64 11.64 16.49
C MET A 134 -15.95 11.12 17.07
N ASP A 135 -15.92 10.32 18.14
CA ASP A 135 -17.11 9.77 18.81
C ASP A 135 -18.09 10.87 19.24
N LYS A 136 -17.57 12.03 19.69
CA LYS A 136 -18.38 13.20 20.04
C LYS A 136 -19.06 13.80 18.81
N LEU A 137 -18.31 14.05 17.73
CA LEU A 137 -18.84 14.67 16.50
C LEU A 137 -19.88 13.81 15.81
N ILE A 138 -19.69 12.49 15.76
CA ILE A 138 -20.66 11.55 15.21
C ILE A 138 -22.01 11.72 15.91
N LYS A 139 -22.01 11.79 17.24
CA LYS A 139 -23.22 11.98 18.06
C LYS A 139 -23.83 13.37 17.88
N GLU A 140 -23.02 14.42 17.95
CA GLU A 140 -23.49 15.81 17.83
C GLU A 140 -24.11 16.11 16.46
N LYS A 141 -23.57 15.50 15.40
CA LYS A 141 -24.05 15.67 14.02
C LYS A 141 -25.05 14.60 13.59
N ASN A 142 -25.36 13.64 14.46
CA ASN A 142 -26.26 12.52 14.18
C ASN A 142 -25.88 11.75 12.90
N VAL A 143 -24.58 11.54 12.68
CA VAL A 143 -24.06 10.77 11.55
C VAL A 143 -24.42 9.30 11.74
N LYS A 144 -24.83 8.61 10.67
CA LYS A 144 -25.15 7.18 10.76
C LYS A 144 -23.88 6.36 10.95
N ASP A 145 -23.71 5.82 12.14
CA ASP A 145 -22.55 5.06 12.59
C ASP A 145 -22.73 3.56 12.33
N ILE A 146 -21.93 3.00 11.44
CA ILE A 146 -22.06 1.64 10.92
C ILE A 146 -20.81 0.84 11.28
N VAL A 147 -21.01 -0.32 11.91
CA VAL A 147 -19.97 -1.33 12.10
C VAL A 147 -20.15 -2.36 10.99
N PRO A 148 -19.33 -2.33 9.92
CA PRO A 148 -19.50 -3.26 8.81
C PRO A 148 -19.03 -4.67 9.17
N ALA A 149 -19.64 -5.67 8.56
CA ALA A 149 -19.21 -7.05 8.55
C ALA A 149 -18.65 -7.45 7.18
N VAL A 150 -17.84 -8.51 7.14
CA VAL A 150 -17.37 -9.10 5.88
C VAL A 150 -18.56 -9.53 5.03
N GLY A 151 -18.52 -9.20 3.74
CA GLY A 151 -19.59 -9.44 2.77
C GLY A 151 -20.66 -8.33 2.72
N ASP A 152 -20.67 -7.40 3.70
CA ASP A 152 -21.50 -6.20 3.58
C ASP A 152 -21.09 -5.42 2.33
N SER A 153 -22.09 -4.98 1.56
CA SER A 153 -21.85 -4.21 0.35
C SER A 153 -22.81 -3.04 0.21
N PHE A 154 -22.32 -2.01 -0.47
CA PHE A 154 -23.04 -0.80 -0.82
C PHE A 154 -22.52 -0.28 -2.17
N TYR A 155 -23.22 0.70 -2.74
CA TYR A 155 -22.76 1.36 -3.95
C TYR A 155 -22.28 2.77 -3.60
N LEU A 156 -21.22 3.19 -4.31
CA LEU A 156 -20.80 4.58 -4.42
C LEU A 156 -20.99 4.98 -5.88
N GLY A 157 -22.03 5.73 -6.19
CA GLY A 157 -22.48 5.91 -7.58
C GLY A 157 -22.84 4.56 -8.20
N ASP A 158 -22.11 4.15 -9.23
CA ASP A 158 -22.23 2.81 -9.85
C ASP A 158 -21.09 1.86 -9.50
N ALA A 159 -20.16 2.26 -8.63
CA ALA A 159 -19.11 1.38 -8.12
C ALA A 159 -19.62 0.57 -6.91
N LYS A 160 -19.44 -0.76 -6.94
CA LYS A 160 -19.82 -1.64 -5.82
C LYS A 160 -18.66 -1.72 -4.82
N CYS A 161 -18.93 -1.33 -3.58
CA CYS A 161 -18.01 -1.44 -2.46
C CYS A 161 -18.38 -2.65 -1.61
N THR A 162 -17.45 -3.58 -1.40
CA THR A 162 -17.63 -4.78 -0.57
C THR A 162 -16.60 -4.79 0.55
N VAL A 163 -17.04 -5.01 1.78
CA VAL A 163 -16.17 -5.15 2.95
C VAL A 163 -15.59 -6.56 2.95
N VAL A 164 -14.26 -6.66 2.91
CA VAL A 164 -13.53 -7.94 2.87
C VAL A 164 -12.81 -8.26 4.19
N GLY A 165 -12.73 -7.28 5.10
CA GLY A 165 -12.14 -7.44 6.44
C GLY A 165 -12.51 -6.28 7.38
N PRO A 166 -12.27 -6.41 8.70
CA PRO A 166 -11.68 -7.58 9.36
C PRO A 166 -12.70 -8.70 9.62
N THR A 167 -12.24 -9.95 9.71
CA THR A 167 -13.08 -11.12 10.04
C THR A 167 -13.31 -11.28 11.54
N ALA A 168 -12.40 -10.76 12.35
CA ALA A 168 -12.47 -10.77 13.80
C ALA A 168 -11.71 -9.57 14.36
N TYR A 169 -12.21 -9.02 15.46
CA TYR A 169 -11.52 -7.97 16.20
C TYR A 169 -10.49 -8.60 17.16
N ASN A 170 -9.28 -8.07 17.13
CA ASN A 170 -8.14 -8.51 17.93
C ASN A 170 -7.58 -7.32 18.74
N PHE A 171 -6.58 -7.59 19.59
CA PHE A 171 -5.99 -6.55 20.44
C PHE A 171 -5.13 -5.55 19.68
N ASP A 172 -4.63 -5.93 18.51
CA ASP A 172 -3.81 -5.08 17.66
C ASP A 172 -4.70 -4.38 16.63
N THR A 173 -5.05 -3.13 16.93
CA THR A 173 -6.02 -2.38 16.14
C THR A 173 -5.67 -2.25 14.65
N ASN A 174 -4.40 -2.42 14.25
CA ASN A 174 -4.02 -2.51 12.84
C ASN A 174 -4.73 -3.67 12.12
N ASN A 175 -4.76 -4.84 12.75
CA ASN A 175 -5.40 -6.02 12.19
C ASN A 175 -6.94 -5.95 12.22
N ASN A 176 -7.51 -4.89 12.84
CA ASN A 176 -8.94 -4.59 12.79
C ASN A 176 -9.29 -3.57 11.70
N SER A 177 -8.32 -3.21 10.84
CA SER A 177 -8.54 -2.31 9.72
C SER A 177 -9.68 -2.79 8.82
N ILE A 178 -10.70 -1.95 8.68
CA ILE A 178 -11.74 -2.16 7.67
C ILE A 178 -11.06 -2.19 6.30
N SER A 179 -11.26 -3.30 5.59
CA SER A 179 -10.73 -3.53 4.27
C SER A 179 -11.88 -3.55 3.26
N ILE A 180 -11.77 -2.77 2.19
CA ILE A 180 -12.83 -2.58 1.18
C ILE A 180 -12.26 -2.87 -0.19
N ARG A 181 -12.98 -3.71 -0.94
CA ARG A 181 -12.80 -3.90 -2.37
C ARG A 181 -13.86 -3.12 -3.13
N ILE A 182 -13.44 -2.39 -4.16
CA ILE A 182 -14.31 -1.57 -5.02
C ILE A 182 -14.28 -2.14 -6.43
N GLU A 183 -15.45 -2.35 -7.01
CA GLU A 183 -15.63 -2.80 -8.40
C GLU A 183 -16.30 -1.68 -9.20
N HIS A 184 -15.67 -1.27 -10.29
CA HIS A 184 -16.23 -0.30 -11.25
C HIS A 184 -16.08 -0.86 -12.66
N GLY A 185 -17.19 -1.33 -13.24
CA GLY A 185 -17.17 -2.11 -14.48
C GLY A 185 -16.31 -3.37 -14.34
N MET A 186 -15.27 -3.46 -15.17
CA MET A 186 -14.25 -4.52 -15.15
C MET A 186 -13.04 -4.21 -14.28
N ASN A 187 -12.92 -2.98 -13.77
CA ASN A 187 -11.79 -2.53 -12.95
C ASN A 187 -12.07 -2.77 -11.46
N SER A 188 -11.02 -3.11 -10.71
CA SER A 188 -11.13 -3.34 -9.26
C SER A 188 -9.99 -2.75 -8.44
N PHE A 189 -10.32 -2.34 -7.20
CA PHE A 189 -9.43 -1.63 -6.28
C PHE A 189 -9.55 -2.23 -4.88
N LEU A 190 -8.43 -2.38 -4.17
CA LEU A 190 -8.42 -2.90 -2.79
C LEU A 190 -7.69 -1.96 -1.84
N PHE A 191 -8.34 -1.70 -0.72
CA PHE A 191 -7.86 -0.89 0.40
C PHE A 191 -7.90 -1.73 1.67
N THR A 192 -6.80 -1.82 2.40
CA THR A 192 -6.71 -2.67 3.60
C THR A 192 -6.36 -1.90 4.87
N GLY A 193 -6.17 -0.58 4.78
CA GLY A 193 -5.58 0.22 5.86
C GLY A 193 -4.28 -0.43 6.33
N ASP A 194 -4.18 -0.65 7.63
CA ASP A 194 -3.00 -1.23 8.26
C ASP A 194 -3.12 -2.73 8.56
N ALA A 195 -4.03 -3.43 7.88
CA ALA A 195 -4.19 -4.87 8.04
C ALA A 195 -2.85 -5.60 7.86
N GLU A 196 -2.38 -6.25 8.93
CA GLU A 196 -1.13 -7.00 8.91
C GLU A 196 -1.38 -8.46 8.53
N LYS A 197 -0.30 -9.25 8.43
CA LYS A 197 -0.29 -10.65 7.98
C LYS A 197 -1.38 -11.55 8.56
N ILE A 198 -1.78 -11.33 9.82
CA ILE A 198 -2.85 -12.11 10.45
C ILE A 198 -4.20 -11.78 9.79
N SER A 199 -4.50 -10.49 9.63
CA SER A 199 -5.73 -10.03 8.96
C SER A 199 -5.71 -10.38 7.48
N GLU A 200 -4.58 -10.19 6.79
CA GLU A 200 -4.37 -10.63 5.40
C GLU A 200 -4.69 -12.12 5.22
N SER A 201 -4.13 -12.95 6.10
CA SER A 201 -4.39 -14.40 6.09
C SER A 201 -5.87 -14.69 6.29
N ALA A 202 -6.51 -14.02 7.24
CA ALA A 202 -7.92 -14.25 7.53
C ALA A 202 -8.84 -13.82 6.38
N MET A 203 -8.53 -12.72 5.68
CA MET A 203 -9.28 -12.25 4.49
C MET A 203 -9.29 -13.31 3.39
N MET A 204 -8.19 -14.02 3.16
CA MET A 204 -8.10 -15.09 2.14
C MET A 204 -9.04 -16.28 2.42
N TYR A 205 -9.54 -16.45 3.64
CA TYR A 205 -10.46 -17.54 4.01
C TYR A 205 -11.93 -17.10 4.11
N THR A 206 -12.25 -15.86 3.76
CA THR A 206 -13.63 -15.34 3.82
C THR A 206 -14.51 -15.86 2.70
N GLY A 207 -13.92 -16.20 1.55
CA GLY A 207 -14.65 -16.47 0.32
C GLY A 207 -15.00 -15.20 -0.48
N GLU A 208 -14.70 -14.01 0.04
CA GLU A 208 -14.81 -12.76 -0.72
C GLU A 208 -13.69 -12.67 -1.75
N GLU A 209 -14.00 -12.09 -2.91
CA GLU A 209 -13.00 -11.84 -3.95
C GLU A 209 -11.98 -10.80 -3.47
N LEU A 210 -10.70 -11.11 -3.57
CA LEU A 210 -9.60 -10.20 -3.22
C LEU A 210 -8.87 -9.69 -4.46
N ARG A 211 -8.99 -10.38 -5.60
CA ARG A 211 -8.30 -10.00 -6.83
C ARG A 211 -8.69 -8.59 -7.25
N SER A 212 -7.69 -7.74 -7.41
CA SER A 212 -7.88 -6.32 -7.66
C SER A 212 -6.83 -5.78 -8.63
N ASP A 213 -7.22 -4.96 -9.60
CA ASP A 213 -6.28 -4.34 -10.54
C ASP A 213 -5.31 -3.38 -9.85
N VAL A 214 -5.83 -2.61 -8.88
CA VAL A 214 -5.07 -1.65 -8.07
C VAL A 214 -5.13 -2.05 -6.60
N PHE A 215 -3.98 -2.14 -5.96
CA PHE A 215 -3.88 -2.36 -4.52
C PHE A 215 -3.19 -1.17 -3.85
N GLN A 216 -3.80 -0.60 -2.81
CA GLN A 216 -3.10 0.30 -1.89
C GLN A 216 -2.34 -0.55 -0.88
N ALA A 217 -1.01 -0.49 -0.91
CA ALA A 217 -0.16 -1.30 -0.06
C ALA A 217 -0.50 -1.08 1.42
N GLY A 218 -0.76 -2.18 2.13
CA GLY A 218 -1.17 -2.13 3.53
C GLY A 218 -0.09 -1.54 4.43
N HIS A 219 -0.51 -0.81 5.46
CA HIS A 219 0.35 -0.26 6.51
C HIS A 219 1.53 0.54 5.91
N HIS A 220 1.22 1.38 4.92
CA HIS A 220 2.19 2.24 4.23
C HIS A 220 3.35 1.49 3.54
N GLY A 221 3.17 0.20 3.24
CA GLY A 221 4.22 -0.68 2.73
C GLY A 221 5.14 -1.26 3.80
N SER A 222 4.70 -1.31 5.07
CA SER A 222 5.37 -2.03 6.15
C SER A 222 5.59 -3.51 5.80
N GLY A 223 6.69 -4.09 6.29
CA GLY A 223 7.00 -5.51 6.19
C GLY A 223 6.20 -6.39 7.17
N THR A 224 5.42 -5.80 8.09
CA THR A 224 4.43 -6.53 8.90
C THR A 224 3.17 -6.85 8.11
N SER A 225 2.95 -6.15 6.99
CA SER A 225 1.88 -6.37 6.01
C SER A 225 2.49 -6.82 4.69
N ASN A 226 1.68 -6.87 3.65
CA ASN A 226 2.03 -7.18 2.27
C ASN A 226 2.70 -8.57 2.14
N SER A 227 2.15 -9.61 2.78
CA SER A 227 2.66 -10.97 2.61
C SER A 227 2.65 -11.42 1.16
N GLU A 228 3.62 -12.27 0.80
CA GLU A 228 3.73 -12.79 -0.57
C GLU A 228 2.49 -13.63 -0.94
N GLU A 229 1.94 -14.38 0.01
CA GLU A 229 0.71 -15.15 -0.15
C GLU A 229 -0.50 -14.24 -0.43
N PHE A 230 -0.68 -13.19 0.37
CA PHE A 230 -1.77 -12.23 0.18
C PHE A 230 -1.65 -11.48 -1.14
N LEU A 231 -0.46 -10.98 -1.47
CA LEU A 231 -0.23 -10.29 -2.74
C LEU A 231 -0.45 -11.18 -3.96
N LYS A 232 -0.18 -12.50 -3.85
CA LYS A 232 -0.53 -13.47 -4.90
C LYS A 232 -2.04 -13.63 -5.07
N GLU A 233 -2.79 -13.61 -3.97
CA GLU A 233 -4.26 -13.68 -4.01
C GLU A 233 -4.86 -12.40 -4.62
N VAL A 234 -4.37 -11.23 -4.20
CA VAL A 234 -4.79 -9.93 -4.76
C VAL A 234 -4.38 -9.78 -6.23
N ASN A 235 -3.24 -10.33 -6.62
CA ASN A 235 -2.69 -10.32 -7.97
C ASN A 235 -2.77 -8.94 -8.70
N PRO A 236 -2.25 -7.86 -8.10
CA PRO A 236 -2.43 -6.52 -8.62
C PRO A 236 -1.54 -6.22 -9.82
N LYS A 237 -2.07 -5.44 -10.76
CA LYS A 237 -1.29 -4.85 -11.87
C LYS A 237 -0.62 -3.55 -11.44
N TYR A 238 -1.28 -2.79 -10.57
CA TYR A 238 -0.82 -1.51 -10.05
C TYR A 238 -0.79 -1.55 -8.53
N VAL A 239 0.25 -0.97 -7.93
CA VAL A 239 0.34 -0.81 -6.47
C VAL A 239 0.63 0.64 -6.14
N VAL A 240 -0.16 1.21 -5.24
CA VAL A 240 0.05 2.55 -4.70
C VAL A 240 0.52 2.42 -3.25
N ILE A 241 1.62 3.07 -2.91
CA ILE A 241 2.13 3.14 -1.54
C ILE A 241 1.95 4.56 -1.03
N SER A 242 1.08 4.70 -0.03
CA SER A 242 0.87 5.93 0.73
C SER A 242 1.84 5.95 1.91
N CYS A 243 2.89 6.77 1.82
CA CYS A 243 3.87 6.96 2.88
C CYS A 243 4.52 8.35 2.78
N GLY A 244 5.22 8.75 3.85
CA GLY A 244 5.91 10.03 3.91
C GLY A 244 7.38 9.92 3.50
N GLU A 245 7.89 10.94 2.82
CA GLU A 245 9.32 11.06 2.57
C GLU A 245 10.09 11.10 3.90
N ASN A 246 11.18 10.34 4.01
CA ASN A 246 12.03 10.32 5.20
C ASN A 246 11.27 10.02 6.51
N ASN A 247 10.21 9.19 6.44
CA ASN A 247 9.46 8.82 7.64
C ASN A 247 10.32 8.03 8.64
N LYS A 248 10.01 8.19 9.93
CA LYS A 248 10.73 7.55 11.05
C LYS A 248 10.60 6.02 11.11
N TYR A 249 9.75 5.42 10.29
CA TYR A 249 9.49 3.98 10.25
C TYR A 249 10.33 3.27 9.18
N GLY A 250 10.93 4.02 8.25
CA GLY A 250 11.60 3.45 7.09
C GLY A 250 10.63 2.78 6.12
N HIS A 251 9.37 3.22 6.09
CA HIS A 251 8.38 2.77 5.12
C HIS A 251 8.65 3.40 3.73
N PRO A 252 8.36 2.70 2.63
CA PRO A 252 8.03 1.27 2.58
C PRO A 252 9.27 0.41 2.91
N ASN A 253 9.06 -0.75 3.54
CA ASN A 253 10.17 -1.62 3.95
C ASN A 253 10.75 -2.46 2.80
N TYR A 254 11.98 -2.92 2.99
CA TYR A 254 12.75 -3.67 1.98
C TYR A 254 12.03 -4.92 1.49
N GLU A 255 11.44 -5.70 2.41
CA GLU A 255 10.74 -6.94 2.11
C GLU A 255 9.55 -6.70 1.18
N THR A 256 8.74 -5.67 1.47
CA THR A 256 7.61 -5.26 0.63
C THR A 256 8.08 -4.86 -0.75
N MET A 257 9.10 -3.99 -0.84
CA MET A 257 9.60 -3.50 -2.12
C MET A 257 10.19 -4.62 -2.99
N GLU A 258 10.90 -5.58 -2.40
CA GLU A 258 11.43 -6.73 -3.12
C GLU A 258 10.33 -7.67 -3.63
N THR A 259 9.28 -7.89 -2.84
CA THR A 259 8.12 -8.69 -3.28
C THR A 259 7.39 -8.02 -4.45
N LEU A 260 7.09 -6.73 -4.34
CA LEU A 260 6.43 -5.96 -5.41
C LEU A 260 7.26 -5.93 -6.70
N LYS A 261 8.59 -5.80 -6.57
CA LYS A 261 9.51 -5.83 -7.70
C LYS A 261 9.51 -7.19 -8.41
N LYS A 262 9.50 -8.30 -7.66
CA LYS A 262 9.42 -9.66 -8.23
C LYS A 262 8.10 -9.91 -8.95
N MET A 263 7.02 -9.32 -8.47
CA MET A 263 5.69 -9.40 -9.11
C MET A 263 5.55 -8.53 -10.36
N ASN A 264 6.54 -7.69 -10.66
CA ASN A 264 6.55 -6.80 -11.83
C ASN A 264 5.32 -5.87 -11.90
N VAL A 265 4.89 -5.36 -10.75
CA VAL A 265 3.78 -4.40 -10.66
C VAL A 265 4.20 -3.03 -11.19
N LYS A 266 3.23 -2.23 -11.64
CA LYS A 266 3.42 -0.79 -11.83
C LYS A 266 3.26 -0.08 -10.50
N LEU A 267 4.37 0.39 -9.95
CA LEU A 267 4.45 1.05 -8.64
C LEU A 267 4.11 2.54 -8.73
N TYR A 268 3.40 3.07 -7.73
CA TYR A 268 3.20 4.49 -7.49
C TYR A 268 3.43 4.80 -6.00
N ARG A 269 3.97 5.99 -5.72
CA ARG A 269 4.47 6.36 -4.39
C ARG A 269 4.17 7.82 -4.05
N THR A 270 3.43 8.07 -2.98
CA THR A 270 3.06 9.44 -2.59
C THR A 270 4.28 10.25 -2.14
N ASP A 271 5.26 9.62 -1.50
CA ASP A 271 6.50 10.26 -1.06
C ASP A 271 7.38 10.74 -2.21
N GLU A 272 7.21 10.19 -3.41
CA GLU A 272 7.96 10.58 -4.61
C GLU A 272 7.16 11.44 -5.58
N GLN A 273 5.85 11.21 -5.64
CA GLN A 273 4.99 11.71 -6.72
C GLN A 273 3.91 12.68 -6.24
N GLY A 274 3.83 12.92 -4.93
CA GLY A 274 2.77 13.71 -4.31
C GLY A 274 1.41 13.02 -4.45
N ASN A 275 0.36 13.80 -4.72
CA ASN A 275 -0.98 13.25 -4.91
C ASN A 275 -1.06 12.42 -6.19
N ILE A 276 -1.50 11.17 -6.04
CA ILE A 276 -1.71 10.25 -7.15
C ILE A 276 -3.22 10.11 -7.38
N VAL A 277 -3.67 10.18 -8.62
CA VAL A 277 -5.07 10.03 -9.00
C VAL A 277 -5.18 8.92 -10.02
N ALA A 278 -5.93 7.87 -9.68
CA ALA A 278 -6.33 6.81 -10.60
C ALA A 278 -7.78 7.07 -11.07
N LYS A 279 -7.98 7.18 -12.38
CA LYS A 279 -9.30 7.32 -13.00
C LYS A 279 -9.68 6.04 -13.71
N SER A 280 -10.94 5.63 -13.58
CA SER A 280 -11.49 4.43 -14.17
C SER A 280 -12.78 4.76 -14.93
N ASP A 281 -12.80 4.41 -16.21
CA ASP A 281 -13.98 4.46 -17.11
C ASP A 281 -14.78 3.14 -17.09
N GLY A 282 -14.44 2.25 -16.16
CA GLY A 282 -14.99 0.90 -16.05
C GLY A 282 -14.29 -0.17 -16.90
N HIS A 283 -13.31 0.18 -17.73
CA HIS A 283 -12.53 -0.77 -18.54
C HIS A 283 -11.01 -0.52 -18.49
N ASN A 284 -10.61 0.74 -18.45
CA ASN A 284 -9.24 1.24 -18.40
C ASN A 284 -8.99 1.97 -17.09
N ILE A 285 -7.74 1.97 -16.65
CA ILE A 285 -7.29 2.73 -15.49
C ILE A 285 -6.15 3.64 -15.93
N GLU A 286 -6.33 4.94 -15.77
CA GLU A 286 -5.35 5.97 -16.06
C GLU A 286 -4.86 6.66 -14.79
N PHE A 287 -3.56 6.91 -14.71
CA PHE A 287 -2.95 7.62 -13.59
C PHE A 287 -2.48 9.01 -14.03
N ASN A 288 -2.63 10.01 -13.16
CA ASN A 288 -2.14 11.38 -13.41
C ASN A 288 -0.61 11.50 -13.46
N VAL A 289 0.12 10.44 -13.09
CA VAL A 289 1.58 10.36 -13.09
C VAL A 289 2.03 9.04 -13.71
N ASN A 290 3.27 8.99 -14.18
CA ASN A 290 3.87 7.74 -14.66
C ASN A 290 4.22 6.82 -13.49
N SER A 291 4.23 5.50 -13.71
CA SER A 291 4.69 4.53 -12.69
C SER A 291 6.13 4.84 -12.23
N SER A 292 6.38 4.84 -10.93
CA SER A 292 7.72 4.93 -10.37
C SER A 292 8.58 3.72 -10.77
N LYS A 293 9.86 3.98 -10.99
CA LYS A 293 10.89 2.93 -11.15
C LYS A 293 11.70 2.71 -9.87
N ASN A 294 11.37 3.45 -8.80
CA ASN A 294 12.11 3.42 -7.56
C ASN A 294 11.55 2.38 -6.59
N PHE A 295 12.06 1.15 -6.72
CA PHE A 295 11.80 0.07 -5.77
C PHE A 295 12.75 0.10 -4.55
N LYS A 296 13.39 1.24 -4.25
CA LYS A 296 14.22 1.34 -3.04
C LYS A 296 13.33 1.48 -1.80
N PRO A 297 13.65 0.81 -0.69
CA PRO A 297 12.94 1.02 0.57
C PRO A 297 13.15 2.43 1.11
N GLY A 298 12.27 2.83 2.02
CA GLY A 298 12.45 4.02 2.85
C GLY A 298 13.68 3.87 3.75
N VAL A 299 14.32 5.00 4.06
CA VAL A 299 15.42 5.04 5.02
C VAL A 299 14.83 5.42 6.37
N GLN A 300 15.06 4.61 7.39
CA GLN A 300 14.63 4.95 8.73
C GLN A 300 15.45 6.16 9.23
N VAL A 301 14.80 7.30 9.39
CA VAL A 301 15.43 8.46 10.02
C VAL A 301 15.49 8.20 11.52
N ILE A 302 16.69 7.90 12.01
CA ILE A 302 16.96 7.89 13.44
C ILE A 302 17.06 9.36 13.85
N GLU A 303 15.96 9.93 14.36
CA GLU A 303 16.01 11.24 15.02
C GLU A 303 16.89 11.12 16.26
N GLU A 304 18.12 11.66 16.19
CA GLU A 304 18.95 11.90 17.36
C GLU A 304 18.25 12.94 18.27
N LYS A 305 17.41 12.48 19.20
CA LYS A 305 16.85 13.35 20.24
C LYS A 305 17.98 13.84 21.14
N ASN A 306 18.42 15.10 20.94
CA ASN A 306 19.35 15.83 21.80
C ASN A 306 20.64 15.07 22.18
N SER A 307 21.35 14.54 21.20
CA SER A 307 22.76 14.17 21.39
C SER A 307 23.58 15.46 21.52
N LYS A 308 24.16 15.71 22.70
CA LYS A 308 25.36 16.56 22.77
C LYS A 308 26.36 16.00 21.74
N PRO A 309 27.15 16.85 21.04
CA PRO A 309 28.13 16.35 20.09
C PRO A 309 28.99 15.29 20.76
N ILE A 310 28.91 14.06 20.23
CA ILE A 310 29.58 12.88 20.79
C ILE A 310 31.07 13.21 20.86
N THR A 311 31.58 13.38 22.08
CA THR A 311 32.98 13.68 22.29
C THR A 311 33.81 12.44 21.93
N LYS A 312 35.10 12.62 21.68
CA LYS A 312 36.02 11.49 21.48
C LYS A 312 35.97 10.52 22.67
N GLU A 313 35.80 11.04 23.89
CA GLU A 313 35.62 10.24 25.10
C GLU A 313 34.33 9.40 25.09
N ASP A 314 33.21 9.94 24.59
CA ASP A 314 31.96 9.19 24.48
C ASP A 314 32.07 8.05 23.45
N ARG A 315 32.78 8.27 22.34
CA ARG A 315 33.08 7.20 21.36
C ARG A 315 33.97 6.13 21.94
N ASP A 316 35.05 6.54 22.60
CA ASP A 316 36.03 5.61 23.18
C ASP A 316 35.39 4.78 24.32
N LYS A 317 34.41 5.34 25.04
CA LYS A 317 33.64 4.64 26.07
C LYS A 317 32.62 3.67 25.47
N ALA A 318 31.92 4.06 24.40
CA ALA A 318 30.99 3.18 23.69
C ALA A 318 31.71 2.02 22.97
N ILE A 319 32.87 2.28 22.37
CA ILE A 319 33.74 1.23 21.79
C ILE A 319 34.21 0.29 22.89
N LYS A 320 34.64 0.79 24.05
CA LYS A 320 34.98 -0.06 25.20
C LYS A 320 33.80 -0.86 25.74
N GLU A 321 32.57 -0.34 25.72
CA GLU A 321 31.38 -1.10 26.13
C GLU A 321 30.98 -2.15 25.10
N LEU A 322 31.10 -1.86 23.80
CA LEU A 322 30.88 -2.83 22.73
C LEU A 322 31.93 -3.94 22.76
N GLU A 323 33.21 -3.60 22.92
CA GLU A 323 34.31 -4.57 23.10
C GLU A 323 34.11 -5.42 24.37
N LYS A 324 33.59 -4.83 25.46
CA LYS A 324 33.29 -5.53 26.73
C LYS A 324 32.04 -6.42 26.65
N ASN A 325 31.07 -6.08 25.82
CA ASN A 325 29.88 -6.89 25.58
C ASN A 325 30.15 -8.02 24.56
N GLU A 326 30.99 -7.75 23.56
CA GLU A 326 31.48 -8.75 22.61
C GLU A 326 32.48 -9.71 23.28
N SER A 327 33.29 -9.24 24.24
CA SER A 327 34.12 -10.11 25.09
C SER A 327 33.27 -10.96 26.05
N LYS A 328 32.21 -10.40 26.66
CA LYS A 328 31.28 -11.16 27.51
C LYS A 328 30.53 -12.24 26.74
N ASN A 329 29.99 -11.94 25.55
CA ASN A 329 29.30 -12.94 24.73
C ASN A 329 30.23 -14.03 24.18
N ASN A 330 31.54 -13.78 24.11
CA ASN A 330 32.54 -14.79 23.73
C ASN A 330 33.04 -15.64 24.92
N GLU A 331 32.66 -15.32 26.16
CA GLU A 331 33.09 -16.02 27.38
C GLU A 331 31.99 -16.83 28.07
N VAL A 332 30.71 -16.65 27.68
CA VAL A 332 29.59 -17.47 28.19
C VAL A 332 29.54 -18.81 27.46
N LYS A 333 29.50 -19.92 28.21
CA LYS A 333 29.32 -21.26 27.65
C LYS A 333 27.84 -21.55 27.42
N GLU A 334 27.52 -22.01 26.23
CA GLU A 334 26.17 -22.42 25.84
C GLU A 334 26.21 -23.80 25.15
N ASN A 335 25.05 -24.45 25.05
CA ASN A 335 24.91 -25.69 24.30
C ASN A 335 24.74 -25.38 22.81
N TYR A 336 25.66 -25.88 21.99
CA TYR A 336 25.62 -25.78 20.54
C TYR A 336 25.59 -27.16 19.88
N ILE A 337 24.98 -27.21 18.70
CA ILE A 337 25.05 -28.36 17.79
C ILE A 337 26.09 -28.05 16.72
N LEU A 338 27.11 -28.89 16.59
CA LEU A 338 28.13 -28.82 15.55
C LEU A 338 27.71 -29.69 14.36
N ASN A 339 27.97 -29.18 13.15
CA ASN A 339 28.16 -29.98 11.96
C ASN A 339 29.65 -30.10 11.70
N THR A 340 30.22 -31.29 11.95
CA THR A 340 31.65 -31.55 11.86
C THR A 340 32.17 -31.55 10.42
N ASN A 341 31.31 -31.88 9.45
CA ASN A 341 31.62 -31.86 8.01
C ASN A 341 31.71 -30.42 7.47
N SER A 342 30.70 -29.59 7.71
CA SER A 342 30.70 -28.20 7.22
C SER A 342 31.47 -27.23 8.12
N LYS A 343 31.97 -27.69 9.26
CA LYS A 343 32.59 -26.86 10.30
C LYS A 343 31.72 -25.67 10.69
N THR A 344 30.44 -25.93 10.97
CA THR A 344 29.49 -24.89 11.44
C THR A 344 28.83 -25.26 12.76
N PHE A 345 28.58 -24.29 13.63
CA PHE A 345 27.84 -24.49 14.89
C PHE A 345 26.49 -23.77 14.88
N HIS A 346 25.52 -24.33 15.61
CA HIS A 346 24.09 -23.99 15.57
C HIS A 346 23.49 -23.93 16.97
N LYS A 347 22.42 -23.14 17.17
CA LYS A 347 21.56 -23.23 18.36
C LYS A 347 20.75 -24.53 18.35
N ASN A 348 20.33 -24.99 19.53
CA ASN A 348 19.58 -26.25 19.68
C ASN A 348 18.24 -26.29 18.92
N ASP A 349 17.60 -25.15 18.74
CA ASP A 349 16.31 -24.98 18.04
C ASP A 349 16.46 -24.72 16.53
N CYS A 350 17.69 -24.63 16.02
CA CYS A 350 17.98 -24.31 14.63
C CYS A 350 17.36 -25.32 13.66
N SER A 351 16.58 -24.82 12.70
CA SER A 351 15.93 -25.63 11.65
C SER A 351 16.93 -26.35 10.73
N VAL A 352 18.12 -25.78 10.53
CA VAL A 352 19.21 -26.40 9.77
C VAL A 352 19.88 -27.50 10.57
N ALA A 353 20.01 -27.34 11.89
CA ALA A 353 20.65 -28.32 12.75
C ALA A 353 19.89 -29.65 12.81
N LYS A 354 18.55 -29.60 12.66
CA LYS A 354 17.69 -30.79 12.59
C LYS A 354 17.95 -31.68 11.36
N LYS A 355 18.66 -31.16 10.35
CA LYS A 355 18.97 -31.86 9.10
C LYS A 355 20.42 -32.37 9.03
N ILE A 356 21.21 -32.19 10.09
CA ILE A 356 22.58 -32.70 10.17
C ILE A 356 22.51 -34.22 10.37
N SER A 357 23.21 -34.98 9.54
CA SER A 357 23.32 -36.44 9.70
C SER A 357 23.95 -36.79 11.06
N GLU A 358 23.52 -37.88 11.68
CA GLU A 358 24.01 -38.30 13.01
C GLU A 358 25.54 -38.41 13.05
N ASP A 359 26.16 -38.99 12.02
CA ASP A 359 27.63 -39.13 11.89
C ASP A 359 28.39 -37.79 11.92
N ASN A 360 27.73 -36.68 11.59
CA ASN A 360 28.31 -35.34 11.53
C ASN A 360 27.81 -34.41 12.64
N ARG A 361 26.91 -34.89 13.51
CA ARG A 361 26.24 -34.08 14.53
C ARG A 361 26.92 -34.30 15.88
N GLN A 362 27.41 -33.22 16.48
CA GLN A 362 27.99 -33.27 17.83
C GLN A 362 27.41 -32.15 18.71
N GLU A 363 26.95 -32.48 19.90
CA GLU A 363 26.54 -31.48 20.89
C GLU A 363 27.71 -31.11 21.79
N VAL A 364 27.90 -29.81 22.05
CA VAL A 364 29.01 -29.29 22.86
C VAL A 364 28.53 -28.16 23.77
N ASN A 365 29.12 -28.06 24.96
CA ASN A 365 28.95 -26.93 25.86
C ASN A 365 30.26 -26.11 25.86
N LYS A 366 30.31 -25.07 25.04
CA LYS A 366 31.51 -24.25 24.81
C LYS A 366 31.11 -22.80 24.62
N THR A 367 32.08 -21.90 24.73
CA THR A 367 31.85 -20.51 24.34
C THR A 367 31.92 -20.39 22.82
N LYS A 368 31.24 -19.37 22.29
CA LYS A 368 31.37 -19.00 20.87
C LYS A 368 32.82 -18.76 20.46
N GLY A 369 33.61 -18.12 21.33
CA GLY A 369 35.03 -17.88 21.10
C GLY A 369 35.88 -19.15 21.01
N GLU A 370 35.59 -20.17 21.82
CA GLU A 370 36.26 -21.48 21.75
C GLU A 370 35.97 -22.16 20.40
N LEU A 371 34.72 -22.15 19.94
CA LEU A 371 34.32 -22.77 18.67
C LEU A 371 34.94 -22.07 17.45
N LEU A 372 35.02 -20.74 17.48
CA LEU A 372 35.68 -19.97 16.43
C LEU A 372 37.19 -20.29 16.35
N LYS A 373 37.86 -20.43 17.51
CA LYS A 373 39.29 -20.83 17.57
C LYS A 373 39.53 -22.25 17.07
N GLU A 374 38.55 -23.14 17.25
CA GLU A 374 38.56 -24.51 16.71
C GLU A 374 38.24 -24.57 15.20
N GLY A 375 38.03 -23.42 14.56
CA GLY A 375 37.81 -23.30 13.13
C GLY A 375 36.36 -23.50 12.69
N TYR A 376 35.40 -23.52 13.62
CA TYR A 376 33.98 -23.55 13.28
C TYR A 376 33.45 -22.16 12.97
N LYS A 377 32.45 -22.08 12.09
CA LYS A 377 31.75 -20.84 11.73
C LYS A 377 30.31 -20.85 12.27
N SER A 378 29.77 -19.68 12.58
CA SER A 378 28.38 -19.56 13.02
C SER A 378 27.41 -19.87 11.88
N CYS A 379 26.29 -20.52 12.20
CA CYS A 379 25.22 -20.74 11.24
C CYS A 379 24.57 -19.41 10.82
N GLY A 380 24.48 -19.15 9.52
CA GLY A 380 23.86 -17.94 8.97
C GLY A 380 22.33 -17.85 9.19
N VAL A 381 21.68 -18.96 9.54
CA VAL A 381 20.23 -19.04 9.76
C VAL A 381 19.88 -18.71 11.21
N CYS A 382 20.39 -19.47 12.17
CA CYS A 382 20.07 -19.23 13.59
C CYS A 382 20.96 -18.17 14.25
N LYS A 383 22.01 -17.71 13.57
CA LYS A 383 22.98 -16.68 14.01
C LYS A 383 23.34 -16.82 15.50
N PRO A 384 23.91 -17.98 15.89
CA PRO A 384 24.29 -18.27 17.28
C PRO A 384 25.37 -17.32 17.77
#